data_AF-A0A1R4L124-F1
#
_entry.id   AF-A0A1R4L124-F1
#
_cell.length_a   1.000
_cell.length_b   1.000
_cell.length_c   1.000
_cell.angle_alpha   90.00
_cell.angle_beta   90.00
_cell.angle_gamma   90.00
#
_symmetry.space_group_name_H-M   'P 1'
#
loop_
_entity.id
_entity.type
_entity.pdbx_description
1 polymer ?
#
loop_
_entity_poly.entity_id
_entity_poly.type
_entity_poly.pdbx_seq_one_letter_code
_entity_poly.pdbx_strand_id
1 'polypeptide(L)'
;MATSLIKHKRVTTTLAKAKALRTYVEPLITKSKDDTTHSRRTVFAYLKDKDAVSILFREISEKVATRPGGYTRIIKLENRLGDNAEMAFIELVDYNEIYGKKAEVEKKSTRRRGGSKKKATETVAAEATEVVKEEVDAPAAEETPATDAPATEDKKED
;
A
#
# COMPACT_ATOMS: atom_id res chain seq x y z
N MET A 1 8.77 -10.51 -20.40
CA MET A 1 7.56 -10.75 -19.57
C MET A 1 7.19 -9.55 -18.71
N ALA A 2 8.04 -9.05 -17.79
CA ALA A 2 7.71 -7.86 -16.99
C ALA A 2 7.31 -6.66 -17.86
N THR A 3 8.11 -6.38 -18.89
CA THR A 3 7.84 -5.43 -19.99
C THR A 3 6.44 -5.59 -20.60
N SER A 4 6.01 -6.84 -20.84
CA SER A 4 4.73 -7.20 -21.44
C SER A 4 3.57 -6.94 -20.48
N LEU A 5 3.75 -7.25 -19.18
CA LEU A 5 2.75 -6.96 -18.14
C LEU A 5 2.57 -5.45 -17.93
N ILE A 6 3.66 -4.67 -18.04
CA ILE A 6 3.61 -3.21 -17.97
C ILE A 6 2.91 -2.61 -19.21
N LYS A 7 3.28 -3.06 -20.42
CA LYS A 7 2.70 -2.54 -21.67
C LYS A 7 1.20 -2.90 -21.80
N HIS A 8 0.81 -4.14 -21.50
CA HIS A 8 -0.56 -4.65 -21.72
C HIS A 8 -1.45 -4.75 -20.47
N LYS A 9 -0.92 -4.47 -19.26
CA LYS A 9 -1.60 -4.48 -17.95
C LYS A 9 -2.17 -5.85 -17.47
N ARG A 10 -2.37 -6.82 -18.38
CA ARG A 10 -2.68 -8.24 -18.14
C ARG A 10 -1.91 -9.13 -19.11
N VAL A 11 -1.42 -10.29 -18.66
CA VAL A 11 -0.72 -11.30 -19.47
C VAL A 11 -1.12 -12.71 -19.06
N THR A 12 -1.40 -13.59 -20.03
CA THR A 12 -1.65 -15.03 -19.81
C THR A 12 -0.35 -15.83 -19.93
N THR A 13 -0.11 -16.75 -19.00
CA THR A 13 1.12 -17.57 -18.94
C THR A 13 0.90 -18.87 -18.13
N THR A 14 1.95 -19.63 -17.80
CA THR A 14 1.83 -20.76 -16.87
C THR A 14 1.92 -20.31 -15.42
N LEU A 15 1.26 -21.02 -14.50
CA LEU A 15 1.20 -20.65 -13.08
C LEU A 15 2.60 -20.46 -12.44
N ALA A 16 3.57 -21.30 -12.78
CA ALA A 16 4.94 -21.17 -12.30
C ALA A 16 5.59 -19.86 -12.75
N LYS A 17 5.41 -19.47 -14.03
CA LYS A 17 5.92 -18.21 -14.58
C LYS A 17 5.20 -17.00 -13.97
N ALA A 18 3.89 -17.08 -13.73
CA ALA A 18 3.14 -16.02 -13.04
C ALA A 18 3.64 -15.82 -11.59
N LYS A 19 3.84 -16.89 -10.82
CA LYS A 19 4.38 -16.84 -9.45
C LYS A 19 5.76 -16.18 -9.41
N ALA A 20 6.68 -16.58 -10.30
CA ALA A 20 8.01 -15.98 -10.39
C ALA A 20 7.97 -14.51 -10.83
N LEU A 21 7.08 -14.17 -11.77
CA LEU A 21 6.95 -12.80 -12.28
C LEU A 21 6.46 -11.82 -11.20
N ARG A 22 5.58 -12.24 -10.29
CA ARG A 22 5.15 -11.41 -9.14
C ARG A 22 6.34 -10.94 -8.30
N THR A 23 7.20 -11.87 -7.87
CA THR A 23 8.39 -11.57 -7.05
C THR A 23 9.35 -10.61 -7.74
N TYR A 24 9.43 -10.67 -9.07
CA TYR A 24 10.27 -9.77 -9.88
C TYR A 24 9.63 -8.39 -10.11
N VAL A 25 8.31 -8.32 -10.33
CA VAL A 25 7.62 -7.09 -10.76
C VAL A 25 7.23 -6.20 -9.58
N GLU A 26 6.77 -6.74 -8.45
CA GLU A 26 6.29 -5.88 -7.35
C GLU A 26 7.38 -4.96 -6.75
N PRO A 27 8.65 -5.37 -6.58
CA PRO A 27 9.72 -4.44 -6.19
C PRO A 27 9.99 -3.32 -7.22
N LEU A 28 9.74 -3.57 -8.51
CA LEU A 28 9.88 -2.54 -9.56
C LEU A 28 8.70 -1.56 -9.52
N ILE A 29 7.48 -2.03 -9.21
CA ILE A 29 6.31 -1.17 -9.02
C ILE A 29 6.48 -0.30 -7.77
N THR A 30 6.94 -0.85 -6.64
CA THR A 30 7.27 -0.05 -5.44
C THR A 30 8.29 1.05 -5.79
N LYS A 31 9.38 0.71 -6.49
CA LYS A 31 10.41 1.70 -6.93
C LYS A 31 9.90 2.72 -7.95
N SER A 32 8.73 2.52 -8.57
CA SER A 32 8.15 3.48 -9.51
C SER A 32 7.28 4.56 -8.88
N LYS A 33 6.99 4.47 -7.57
CA LYS A 33 6.28 5.52 -6.83
C LYS A 33 7.16 6.76 -6.64
N ASP A 34 8.43 6.54 -6.29
CA ASP A 34 9.41 7.59 -6.09
C ASP A 34 10.07 7.95 -7.42
N ASP A 35 9.53 8.92 -8.14
CA ASP A 35 10.00 9.30 -9.48
C ASP A 35 11.32 10.08 -9.45
N THR A 36 12.42 9.38 -9.15
CA THR A 36 13.78 9.92 -9.14
C THR A 36 14.61 9.39 -10.30
N THR A 37 15.63 10.16 -10.70
CA THR A 37 16.65 9.72 -11.67
C THR A 37 17.32 8.40 -11.26
N HIS A 38 17.50 8.15 -9.96
CA HIS A 38 18.06 6.89 -9.46
C HIS A 38 17.06 5.72 -9.61
N SER A 39 15.79 5.95 -9.27
CA SER A 39 14.70 4.98 -9.45
C SER A 39 14.57 4.57 -10.92
N ARG A 40 14.50 5.55 -11.85
CA ARG A 40 14.41 5.31 -13.30
C ARG A 40 15.61 4.52 -13.83
N ARG A 41 16.85 4.91 -13.47
CA ARG A 41 18.08 4.17 -13.85
C ARG A 41 18.07 2.73 -13.34
N THR A 42 17.69 2.54 -12.08
CA THR A 42 17.59 1.22 -11.45
C THR A 42 16.58 0.34 -12.16
N VAL A 43 15.35 0.81 -12.38
CA VAL A 43 14.30 0.05 -13.07
C VAL A 43 14.69 -0.24 -14.54
N PHE A 44 15.34 0.71 -15.23
CA PHE A 44 15.81 0.49 -16.60
C PHE A 44 16.86 -0.63 -16.70
N ALA A 45 17.75 -0.80 -15.71
CA ALA A 45 18.71 -1.90 -15.69
C ALA A 45 18.04 -3.30 -15.67
N TYR A 46 16.87 -3.41 -15.03
CA TYR A 46 16.04 -4.62 -15.01
C TYR A 46 15.21 -4.79 -16.29
N LEU A 47 14.45 -3.77 -16.69
CA LEU A 47 13.47 -3.89 -17.80
C LEU A 47 14.09 -3.75 -19.20
N LYS A 48 15.17 -2.97 -19.34
CA LYS A 48 15.91 -2.68 -20.60
C LYS A 48 15.06 -2.15 -21.77
N ASP A 49 13.87 -1.64 -21.49
CA ASP A 49 12.89 -1.13 -22.45
C ASP A 49 12.45 0.27 -22.01
N LYS A 50 12.62 1.28 -22.89
CA LYS A 50 12.38 2.69 -22.55
C LYS A 50 10.89 3.00 -22.38
N ASP A 51 10.04 2.43 -23.24
CA ASP A 51 8.60 2.72 -23.23
C ASP A 51 7.93 2.06 -22.01
N ALA A 52 8.37 0.86 -21.63
CA ALA A 52 7.91 0.21 -20.40
C ALA A 52 8.30 1.03 -19.15
N VAL A 53 9.50 1.62 -19.10
CA VAL A 53 9.86 2.54 -18.01
C VAL A 53 8.98 3.80 -18.06
N SER A 54 8.72 4.38 -19.23
CA SER A 54 7.83 5.52 -19.37
C SER A 54 6.39 5.21 -18.90
N ILE A 55 5.82 4.08 -19.30
CA ILE A 55 4.47 3.64 -18.90
C ILE A 55 4.41 3.37 -17.39
N LEU A 56 5.46 2.75 -16.82
CA LEU A 56 5.51 2.42 -15.41
C LEU A 56 5.52 3.67 -14.52
N PHE A 57 6.36 4.67 -14.84
CA PHE A 57 6.50 5.90 -14.05
C PHE A 57 5.43 6.96 -14.33
N ARG A 58 4.60 6.81 -15.38
CA ARG A 58 3.57 7.81 -15.77
C ARG A 58 2.14 7.32 -15.66
N GLU A 59 1.86 6.05 -15.98
CA GLU A 59 0.50 5.51 -15.89
C GLU A 59 0.29 4.68 -14.62
N ILE A 60 1.24 3.78 -14.33
CA ILE A 60 1.05 2.73 -13.31
C ILE A 60 1.32 3.29 -11.91
N SER A 61 2.43 4.02 -11.74
CA SER A 61 2.83 4.72 -10.51
C SER A 61 1.69 5.50 -9.88
N GLU A 62 1.01 6.35 -10.66
CA GLU A 62 -0.11 7.19 -10.23
C GLU A 62 -1.28 6.34 -9.70
N LYS A 63 -1.70 5.30 -10.44
CA LYS A 63 -2.82 4.44 -10.02
C LYS A 63 -2.51 3.57 -8.81
N VAL A 64 -1.26 3.15 -8.62
CA VAL A 64 -0.85 2.26 -7.51
C VAL A 64 -0.30 2.99 -6.28
N ALA A 65 -0.21 4.34 -6.32
CA ALA A 65 0.42 5.15 -5.29
C ALA A 65 -0.12 4.84 -3.88
N THR A 66 -1.45 4.75 -3.73
CA THR A 66 -2.14 4.52 -2.45
C THR A 66 -2.08 3.08 -1.94
N ARG A 67 -1.75 2.10 -2.79
CA ARG A 67 -1.72 0.67 -2.43
C ARG A 67 -0.38 0.32 -1.74
N PRO A 68 -0.36 -0.20 -0.49
CA PRO A 68 0.91 -0.48 0.20
C PRO A 68 1.70 -1.68 -0.38
N GLY A 69 1.04 -2.59 -1.10
CA GLY A 69 1.65 -3.75 -1.77
C GLY A 69 0.60 -4.65 -2.40
N GLY A 70 1.02 -5.75 -3.03
CA GLY A 70 0.10 -6.67 -3.71
C GLY A 70 -0.45 -6.06 -5.00
N TYR A 71 0.42 -5.45 -5.80
CA TYR A 71 0.05 -4.77 -7.04
C TYR A 71 -0.40 -5.73 -8.15
N THR A 72 0.01 -7.00 -8.06
CA THR A 72 -0.33 -8.02 -9.06
C THR A 72 -1.30 -9.06 -8.50
N ARG A 73 -2.30 -9.43 -9.32
CA ARG A 73 -3.20 -10.57 -9.05
C ARG A 73 -2.88 -11.69 -10.03
N ILE A 74 -2.87 -12.93 -9.53
CA ILE A 74 -2.74 -14.14 -10.34
C ILE A 74 -4.06 -14.91 -10.21
N ILE A 75 -4.69 -15.27 -11.32
CA ILE A 75 -5.91 -16.09 -11.37
C ILE A 75 -5.60 -17.33 -12.22
N LYS A 76 -5.90 -18.53 -11.68
CA LYS A 76 -5.78 -19.79 -12.44
C LYS A 76 -6.75 -19.80 -13.62
N LEU A 77 -6.33 -20.44 -14.70
CA LEU A 77 -7.17 -20.81 -15.84
C LEU A 77 -7.17 -22.34 -15.96
N GLU A 78 -7.96 -22.85 -16.90
CA GLU A 78 -7.93 -24.26 -17.31
C GLU A 78 -6.54 -24.68 -17.82
N ASN A 79 -6.20 -25.95 -17.69
CA ASN A 79 -4.92 -26.47 -18.16
C ASN A 79 -4.85 -26.44 -19.69
N ARG A 80 -3.66 -26.20 -20.24
CA ARG A 80 -3.47 -26.11 -21.69
C ARG A 80 -3.61 -27.49 -22.35
N LEU A 81 -4.35 -27.56 -23.45
CA LEU A 81 -4.44 -28.74 -24.30
C LEU A 81 -3.05 -29.13 -24.84
N GLY A 82 -2.73 -30.43 -24.82
CA GLY A 82 -1.47 -30.98 -25.34
C GLY A 82 -0.40 -31.24 -24.29
N ASP A 83 -0.03 -30.22 -23.50
CA ASP A 83 0.99 -30.35 -22.43
C ASP A 83 0.41 -30.43 -21.00
N ASN A 84 -0.90 -30.24 -20.84
CA ASN A 84 -1.62 -30.20 -19.57
C ASN A 84 -1.04 -29.19 -18.55
N ALA A 85 -0.32 -28.16 -19.01
CA ALA A 85 0.32 -27.20 -18.13
C ALA A 85 -0.71 -26.30 -17.42
N GLU A 86 -0.57 -26.13 -16.10
CA GLU A 86 -1.37 -25.17 -15.33
C GLU A 86 -1.21 -23.75 -15.89
N MET A 87 -2.29 -23.20 -16.43
CA MET A 87 -2.33 -21.82 -16.92
C MET A 87 -2.81 -20.85 -15.84
N ALA A 88 -2.39 -19.59 -15.97
CA ALA A 88 -2.88 -18.48 -15.17
C ALA A 88 -2.74 -17.18 -15.96
N PHE A 89 -3.62 -16.21 -15.71
CA PHE A 89 -3.32 -14.82 -16.06
C PHE A 89 -2.80 -14.06 -14.84
N ILE A 90 -1.89 -13.13 -15.10
CA ILE A 90 -1.39 -12.15 -14.14
C ILE A 90 -1.78 -10.75 -14.63
N GLU A 91 -2.32 -9.93 -13.73
CA GLU A 91 -2.83 -8.59 -14.01
C GLU A 91 -2.40 -7.59 -12.93
N LEU A 92 -2.39 -6.30 -13.28
CA LEU A 92 -2.31 -5.21 -12.31
C LEU A 92 -3.69 -5.01 -11.66
N VAL A 93 -3.74 -4.99 -10.33
CA VAL A 93 -5.01 -4.93 -9.57
C VAL A 93 -5.81 -3.66 -9.91
N ASP A 94 -5.14 -2.51 -9.92
CA ASP A 94 -5.76 -1.18 -10.09
C ASP A 94 -6.06 -0.82 -11.57
N TYR A 95 -5.96 -1.81 -12.45
CA TYR A 95 -6.43 -1.77 -13.85
C TYR A 95 -7.56 -2.77 -14.14
N ASN A 96 -8.07 -3.50 -13.14
CA ASN A 96 -9.20 -4.41 -13.35
C ASN A 96 -10.55 -3.69 -13.17
N GLU A 97 -11.12 -3.25 -14.28
CA GLU A 97 -12.39 -2.51 -14.33
C GLU A 97 -13.64 -3.36 -14.08
N ILE A 98 -13.49 -4.70 -14.06
CA ILE A 98 -14.57 -5.69 -13.95
C ILE A 98 -14.67 -6.20 -12.51
N TYR A 99 -13.57 -6.74 -11.97
CA TYR A 99 -13.50 -7.33 -10.63
C TYR A 99 -12.92 -6.33 -9.62
N GLY A 100 -13.67 -5.25 -9.39
CA GLY A 100 -13.30 -4.16 -8.49
C GLY A 100 -14.43 -3.20 -8.13
N LYS A 101 -15.42 -3.01 -9.02
CA LYS A 101 -16.60 -2.14 -8.81
C LYS A 101 -17.60 -2.74 -7.81
N LYS A 102 -17.24 -2.77 -6.52
CA LYS A 102 -18.27 -2.65 -5.47
C LYS A 102 -18.87 -1.25 -5.61
N ALA A 103 -20.19 -1.19 -5.73
CA ALA A 103 -20.90 0.08 -5.73
C ALA A 103 -20.58 0.87 -4.46
N GLU A 104 -20.57 2.20 -4.56
CA GLU A 104 -20.66 3.08 -3.41
C GLU A 104 -22.05 2.88 -2.77
N VAL A 105 -22.12 1.95 -1.83
CA VAL A 105 -23.32 1.77 -1.01
C VAL A 105 -23.38 2.96 -0.08
N GLU A 106 -24.09 4.01 -0.51
CA GLU A 106 -24.45 5.14 0.33
C GLU A 106 -24.97 4.61 1.67
N LYS A 107 -24.36 5.07 2.77
CA LYS A 107 -24.88 4.79 4.12
C LYS A 107 -26.16 5.60 4.33
N LYS A 108 -27.25 5.16 3.71
CA LYS A 108 -28.59 5.74 3.87
C LYS A 108 -29.01 5.60 5.33
N SER A 109 -28.70 6.63 6.11
CA SER A 109 -29.03 6.73 7.53
C SER A 109 -30.55 6.61 7.69
N THR A 110 -30.99 5.44 8.16
CA THR A 110 -32.38 5.16 8.51
C THR A 110 -32.72 5.86 9.82
N ARG A 111 -32.83 7.19 9.76
CA ARG A 111 -33.33 8.05 10.83
C ARG A 111 -34.74 7.62 11.23
N ARG A 112 -34.86 6.74 12.23
CA ARG A 112 -36.10 6.48 12.97
C ARG A 112 -36.48 7.74 13.74
N ARG A 113 -37.16 8.67 13.06
CA ARG A 113 -37.81 9.83 13.66
C ARG A 113 -39.24 9.46 14.06
N GLY A 114 -39.61 9.75 15.31
CA GLY A 114 -40.98 9.63 15.81
C GLY A 114 -41.21 8.38 16.67
N GLY A 115 -41.50 8.59 17.96
CA GLY A 115 -41.71 7.50 18.92
C GLY A 115 -41.82 7.90 20.40
N SER A 116 -41.93 9.19 20.73
CA SER A 116 -42.05 9.63 22.14
C SER A 116 -43.51 9.66 22.60
N LYS A 117 -43.94 8.64 23.37
CA LYS A 117 -45.05 8.80 24.33
C LYS A 117 -45.06 7.79 25.50
N LYS A 118 -44.27 8.10 26.53
CA LYS A 118 -44.67 8.13 27.96
C LYS A 118 -45.51 6.96 28.54
N LYS A 119 -44.86 6.06 29.30
CA LYS A 119 -45.21 5.61 30.68
C LYS A 119 -44.07 4.67 31.17
N ALA A 120 -43.22 4.94 32.18
CA ALA A 120 -43.34 5.57 33.50
C ALA A 120 -43.86 4.63 34.61
N THR A 121 -42.92 3.92 35.26
CA THR A 121 -42.95 3.45 36.67
C THR A 121 -41.50 3.48 37.20
N GLU A 122 -41.28 3.70 38.49
CA GLU A 122 -40.00 4.16 39.07
C GLU A 122 -39.69 3.54 40.47
N THR A 123 -38.48 3.77 41.00
CA THR A 123 -37.93 3.42 42.35
C THR A 123 -37.57 1.92 42.55
N VAL A 124 -36.62 1.47 43.38
CA VAL A 124 -35.56 2.03 44.30
C VAL A 124 -34.39 1.01 44.32
N ALA A 125 -33.17 1.18 44.87
CA ALA A 125 -32.38 2.25 45.54
C ALA A 125 -30.86 1.96 45.26
N ALA A 126 -29.84 2.83 45.42
CA ALA A 126 -29.68 4.18 45.99
C ALA A 126 -28.89 4.33 47.34
N GLU A 127 -27.80 3.58 47.55
CA GLU A 127 -26.67 3.96 48.44
C GLU A 127 -25.36 3.99 47.59
N ALA A 128 -24.60 5.09 47.52
CA ALA A 128 -23.65 5.66 48.51
C ALA A 128 -22.22 5.07 48.34
N THR A 129 -21.10 5.79 48.28
CA THR A 129 -20.66 7.16 47.92
C THR A 129 -19.17 7.21 48.30
N GLU A 130 -18.30 7.72 47.42
CA GLU A 130 -16.91 8.15 47.74
C GLU A 130 -15.91 7.04 48.15
N VAL A 131 -14.58 7.24 48.04
CA VAL A 131 -13.84 8.40 47.51
C VAL A 131 -13.43 8.12 46.03
N VAL A 132 -12.21 8.18 45.46
CA VAL A 132 -10.85 8.66 45.83
C VAL A 132 -10.35 9.56 44.68
N LYS A 133 -9.58 10.60 45.01
CA LYS A 133 -8.72 11.37 44.11
C LYS A 133 -7.28 11.34 44.65
N GLU A 134 -6.33 11.80 43.83
CA GLU A 134 -4.87 11.95 44.09
C GLU A 134 -4.00 10.75 43.66
N GLU A 135 -2.85 10.94 42.97
CA GLU A 135 -2.40 12.14 42.23
C GLU A 135 -1.33 11.82 41.15
N VAL A 136 -0.51 12.83 40.82
CA VAL A 136 0.75 12.89 40.05
C VAL A 136 1.68 11.66 40.24
N ASP A 137 2.58 11.30 39.31
CA ASP A 137 3.69 12.19 38.90
C ASP A 137 4.31 11.95 37.51
N ALA A 138 4.96 13.01 37.00
CA ALA A 138 5.83 13.01 35.85
C ALA A 138 6.94 14.08 36.02
N PRO A 139 8.22 13.69 36.20
CA PRO A 139 9.36 14.58 36.10
C PRO A 139 9.96 14.62 34.68
N ALA A 140 10.54 15.76 34.32
CA ALA A 140 11.37 15.96 33.13
C ALA A 140 12.59 16.84 33.50
N ALA A 141 13.59 16.90 32.61
CA ALA A 141 14.94 17.48 32.86
C ALA A 141 15.77 16.68 33.90
N GLU A 142 17.10 16.75 33.96
CA GLU A 142 18.17 17.33 33.10
C GLU A 142 19.33 16.29 33.08
N GLU A 143 20.34 16.26 32.21
CA GLU A 143 21.35 17.28 31.88
C GLU A 143 22.01 17.01 30.50
N THR A 144 22.69 18.01 29.96
CA THR A 144 23.81 17.85 28.99
C THR A 144 25.11 18.29 29.66
N PRO A 145 26.25 17.61 29.44
CA PRO A 145 27.19 18.08 28.42
C PRO A 145 27.94 16.89 27.72
N ALA A 146 28.95 17.05 26.84
CA ALA A 146 29.68 18.22 26.40
C ALA A 146 30.05 18.17 24.90
N THR A 147 30.43 19.34 24.40
CA THR A 147 31.13 19.66 23.15
C THR A 147 32.17 18.66 22.63
N ASP A 148 32.19 18.49 21.30
CA ASP A 148 33.45 18.60 20.54
C ASP A 148 33.19 19.53 19.32
N ALA A 149 34.22 20.23 18.83
CA ALA A 149 34.09 21.33 17.88
C ALA A 149 35.14 21.22 16.73
N PRO A 150 34.78 21.62 15.49
CA PRO A 150 35.65 21.40 14.34
C PRO A 150 36.84 22.37 14.29
N ALA A 151 38.02 21.85 13.96
CA ALA A 151 39.16 22.62 13.49
C ALA A 151 39.26 22.56 11.95
N THR A 152 39.71 23.65 11.33
CA THR A 152 39.73 23.85 9.88
C THR A 152 41.12 24.17 9.34
N GLU A 153 41.33 23.85 8.05
CA GLU A 153 42.52 24.21 7.24
C GLU A 153 43.80 23.43 7.65
N ASP A 154 44.74 23.12 6.75
CA ASP A 154 45.44 24.03 5.81
C ASP A 154 45.67 23.49 4.37
N LYS A 155 46.42 24.25 3.57
CA LYS A 155 46.78 24.01 2.14
C LYS A 155 48.29 23.77 1.92
N LYS A 156 48.61 23.44 0.65
CA LYS A 156 49.90 23.52 -0.08
C LYS A 156 50.95 22.41 0.14
N GLU A 157 51.59 22.09 -1.00
CA GLU A 157 52.89 21.41 -1.21
C GLU A 157 53.09 20.02 -0.56
N ASP A 158 53.81 19.06 -1.16
CA ASP A 158 54.59 19.05 -2.41
C ASP A 158 53.83 18.48 -3.64
#